data_AF-A0A261D8Y8-F1
#
_entry.id   AF-A0A261D8Y8-F1
#
_cell.length_a   1.000
_cell.length_b   1.000
_cell.length_c   1.000
_cell.angle_alpha   90.00
_cell.angle_beta   90.00
_cell.angle_gamma   90.00
#
_symmetry.space_group_name_H-M   'P 1'
#
loop_
_entity.id
_entity.type
_entity.pdbx_description
1 polymer ?
#
loop_
_entity_poly.entity_id
_entity_poly.type
_entity_poly.pdbx_seq_one_letter_code
_entity_poly.pdbx_strand_id
1 'polypeptide(L)'
;MQQEQFVYSQKNNFSGGELTPTIEGRTELALYQNGVKKLINFMLLPSGGIMRRHGTQFVHLFSDNVPKKMAAVMFSRKLSYLLVFESHQLETRCLFFVGGELLLTILD
;
A
#
# COMPACT_ATOMS: atom_id res chain seq x y z
N MET A 1 1.38 -38.83 30.96
CA MET A 1 1.73 -37.93 29.86
C MET A 1 1.48 -36.51 30.32
N GLN A 2 2.54 -35.74 30.58
CA GLN A 2 2.43 -34.31 30.92
C GLN A 2 1.94 -33.57 29.67
N GLN A 3 0.84 -32.82 29.81
CA GLN A 3 0.33 -31.96 28.75
C GLN A 3 1.32 -30.80 28.57
N GLU A 4 1.90 -30.67 27.38
CA GLU A 4 2.69 -29.50 27.02
C GLU A 4 1.77 -28.28 26.99
N GLN A 5 1.93 -27.42 28.00
CA GLN A 5 1.21 -26.16 28.08
C GLN A 5 1.95 -25.13 27.23
N PHE A 6 1.43 -24.85 26.04
CA PHE A 6 1.94 -23.77 25.19
C PHE A 6 1.68 -22.42 25.87
N VAL A 7 2.76 -21.74 26.26
CA VAL A 7 2.70 -20.36 26.77
C VAL A 7 2.70 -19.42 25.57
N TYR A 8 1.56 -18.81 25.26
CA TYR A 8 1.47 -17.78 24.24
C TYR A 8 1.99 -16.45 24.80
N SER A 9 3.09 -15.95 24.22
CA SER A 9 3.59 -14.60 24.52
C SER A 9 2.63 -13.56 23.94
N GLN A 10 1.96 -12.80 24.81
CA GLN A 10 1.07 -11.71 24.41
C GLN A 10 1.92 -10.47 24.10
N LYS A 11 1.86 -9.98 22.85
CA LYS A 11 2.47 -8.71 22.44
C LYS A 11 1.38 -7.65 22.29
N ASN A 12 1.49 -6.57 23.06
CA ASN A 12 0.52 -5.47 23.05
C ASN A 12 0.98 -4.27 22.20
N ASN A 13 2.20 -4.32 21.65
CA ASN A 13 2.80 -3.25 20.88
C ASN A 13 3.45 -3.82 19.61
N PHE A 14 3.19 -3.16 18.49
CA PHE A 14 3.67 -3.51 17.15
C PHE A 14 4.47 -2.36 16.49
N SER A 15 4.88 -1.35 17.27
CA SER A 15 5.62 -0.19 16.78
C SER A 15 6.96 -0.53 16.11
N GLY A 16 7.50 -1.73 16.33
CA GLY A 16 8.73 -2.23 15.72
C GLY A 16 8.57 -2.71 14.28
N GLY A 17 7.33 -2.87 13.80
CA GLY A 17 7.04 -3.30 12.43
C GLY A 17 7.49 -4.72 12.09
N GLU A 18 7.60 -4.99 10.78
CA GLU A 18 8.03 -6.30 10.30
C GLU A 18 9.53 -6.51 10.53
N LEU A 19 9.87 -7.59 11.22
CA LEU A 19 11.25 -7.91 11.58
C LEU A 19 12.00 -8.46 10.37
N THR A 20 13.18 -7.90 10.10
CA THR A 20 14.12 -8.46 9.13
C THR A 20 14.55 -9.87 9.59
N PRO A 21 14.73 -10.84 8.68
CA PRO A 21 15.16 -12.21 9.03
C PRO A 21 16.42 -12.28 9.90
N THR A 22 17.35 -11.33 9.75
CA THR A 22 18.59 -11.25 10.55
C THR A 22 18.34 -11.00 12.05
N ILE A 23 17.17 -10.46 12.43
CA ILE A 23 16.80 -10.12 13.80
C ILE A 23 15.91 -11.20 14.45
N GLU A 24 15.45 -12.19 13.68
CA GLU A 24 14.47 -13.20 14.13
C GLU A 24 14.92 -14.06 15.33
N GLY A 25 16.24 -14.15 15.57
CA GLY A 25 16.81 -14.86 16.73
C GLY A 25 17.20 -13.98 17.92
N ARG A 26 17.13 -12.64 17.78
CA ARG A 26 17.65 -11.69 18.78
C ARG A 26 16.56 -11.24 19.73
N THR A 27 16.11 -12.17 20.57
CA THR A 27 14.99 -11.98 21.52
C THR A 27 15.25 -10.87 22.55
N GLU A 28 16.52 -10.55 22.81
CA GLU A 28 16.95 -9.50 23.73
C GLU A 28 16.74 -8.09 23.19
N LEU A 29 16.62 -7.93 21.86
CA LEU A 29 16.44 -6.61 21.27
C LEU A 29 15.03 -6.07 21.53
N ALA A 30 14.94 -4.82 21.95
CA ALA A 30 13.66 -4.12 22.13
C ALA A 30 12.82 -4.10 20.83
N LEU A 31 13.48 -4.09 19.66
CA LEU A 31 12.82 -4.20 18.37
C LEU A 31 12.12 -5.55 18.20
N TYR A 32 12.73 -6.64 18.65
CA TYR A 32 12.14 -7.97 18.60
C TYR A 32 10.88 -8.07 19.46
N GLN A 33 10.91 -7.47 20.66
CA GLN A 33 9.76 -7.46 21.57
C GLN A 33 8.54 -6.77 20.96
N ASN A 34 8.74 -5.64 20.27
CA ASN A 34 7.68 -4.82 19.67
C ASN A 34 7.45 -5.06 18.17
N GLY A 35 8.12 -6.06 17.58
CA GLY A 35 8.05 -6.38 16.16
C GLY A 35 7.19 -7.61 15.86
N VAL A 36 6.83 -7.75 14.59
CA VAL A 36 6.07 -8.89 14.05
C VAL A 36 6.87 -9.62 12.99
N LYS A 37 6.66 -10.92 12.88
CA LYS A 37 7.33 -11.73 11.84
C LYS A 37 6.82 -11.41 10.43
N LYS A 38 5.53 -11.08 10.29
CA LYS A 38 4.92 -10.78 8.99
C LYS A 38 3.71 -9.88 9.17
N LEU A 39 3.57 -8.85 8.33
CA LEU A 39 2.45 -7.91 8.39
C LEU A 39 1.88 -7.63 6.98
N ILE A 40 0.78 -8.28 6.62
CA ILE A 40 0.19 -8.16 5.28
C ILE A 40 -1.11 -7.35 5.34
N ASN A 41 -1.22 -6.29 4.56
CA ASN A 41 -2.42 -5.42 4.47
C ASN A 41 -2.79 -4.73 5.79
N PHE A 42 -1.80 -4.43 6.64
CA PHE A 42 -1.97 -3.59 7.84
C PHE A 42 -1.06 -2.36 7.78
N MET A 43 -1.39 -1.37 8.61
CA MET A 43 -0.57 -0.22 8.91
C MET A 43 -0.34 -0.15 10.41
N LEU A 44 0.87 0.24 10.80
CA LEU A 44 1.24 0.46 12.20
C LEU A 44 0.73 1.83 12.64
N LEU A 45 0.20 1.88 13.86
CA LEU A 45 -0.17 3.14 14.50
C LEU A 45 1.00 3.62 15.37
N PRO A 46 1.28 4.93 15.43
CA PRO A 46 2.30 5.48 16.34
C PRO A 46 2.06 5.14 17.82
N SER A 47 0.80 4.86 18.20
CA SER A 47 0.42 4.42 19.55
C SER A 47 0.80 2.97 19.86
N GLY A 48 1.35 2.22 18.88
CA GLY A 48 1.74 0.81 19.03
C GLY A 48 0.67 -0.20 18.61
N GLY A 49 -0.52 0.27 18.23
CA GLY A 49 -1.56 -0.58 17.64
C GLY A 49 -1.32 -0.90 16.16
N ILE A 50 -2.19 -1.72 15.58
CA ILE A 50 -2.26 -1.97 14.15
C ILE A 50 -3.67 -1.71 13.63
N MET A 51 -3.77 -1.26 12.40
CA MET A 51 -5.05 -1.12 11.70
C MET A 51 -4.96 -1.73 10.30
N ARG A 52 -6.10 -2.16 9.74
CA ARG A 52 -6.12 -2.61 8.33
C ARG A 52 -5.77 -1.45 7.40
N ARG A 53 -5.02 -1.74 6.33
CA ARG A 53 -4.73 -0.75 5.29
C ARG A 53 -6.04 -0.28 4.66
N HIS A 54 -6.16 1.01 4.39
CA HIS A 54 -7.28 1.56 3.63
C HIS A 54 -7.42 0.82 2.29
N GLY A 55 -8.66 0.53 1.92
CA GLY A 55 -8.96 -0.09 0.64
C GLY A 55 -8.67 0.83 -0.54
N THR A 56 -8.85 0.29 -1.74
CA THR A 56 -8.82 1.07 -2.98
C THR A 56 -10.23 1.58 -3.30
N GLN A 57 -10.34 2.84 -3.72
CA GLN A 57 -11.57 3.37 -4.28
C GLN A 57 -11.63 3.05 -5.78
N PHE A 58 -12.81 2.68 -6.29
CA PHE A 58 -13.04 2.58 -7.72
C PHE A 58 -13.08 3.98 -8.33
N VAL A 59 -12.29 4.20 -9.39
CA VAL A 59 -12.16 5.50 -10.07
C VAL A 59 -12.79 5.43 -11.46
N HIS A 60 -12.33 4.51 -12.31
CA HIS A 60 -12.78 4.44 -13.68
C HIS A 60 -12.58 3.04 -14.26
N LEU A 61 -13.43 2.67 -15.21
CA LEU A 61 -13.31 1.46 -16.00
C LEU A 61 -13.05 1.84 -17.45
N PHE A 62 -11.89 1.45 -17.98
CA PHE A 62 -11.58 1.62 -19.39
C PHE A 62 -12.25 0.53 -20.22
N SER A 63 -13.00 0.93 -21.25
CA SER A 63 -13.68 -0.01 -22.15
C SER A 63 -12.72 -0.72 -23.11
N ASP A 64 -11.67 -0.02 -23.54
CA ASP A 64 -10.77 -0.51 -24.58
C ASP A 64 -9.63 -1.33 -23.98
N ASN A 65 -9.34 -2.49 -24.58
CA ASN A 65 -8.20 -3.33 -24.19
C ASN A 65 -6.90 -2.90 -24.88
N VAL A 66 -6.58 -1.62 -24.74
CA VAL A 66 -5.37 -0.99 -25.29
C VAL A 66 -4.31 -0.88 -24.18
N PRO A 67 -3.01 -1.05 -24.47
CA PRO A 67 -1.94 -0.82 -23.50
C PRO A 67 -2.01 0.58 -22.89
N LYS A 68 -1.99 0.65 -21.56
CA LYS A 68 -2.04 1.91 -20.81
C LYS A 68 -0.84 2.05 -19.91
N LYS A 69 -0.26 3.24 -19.89
CA LYS A 69 0.78 3.60 -18.92
C LYS A 69 0.25 4.69 -18.00
N MET A 70 0.36 4.45 -16.70
CA MET A 70 -0.11 5.39 -15.68
C MET A 70 1.09 6.11 -15.06
N ALA A 71 0.97 7.42 -14.87
CA ALA A 71 1.94 8.24 -14.17
C ALA A 71 1.23 9.09 -13.11
N ALA A 72 1.58 8.89 -11.84
CA ALA A 72 1.11 9.74 -10.76
C ALA A 72 1.99 10.99 -10.67
N VAL A 73 1.37 12.17 -10.82
CA VAL A 73 2.06 13.46 -10.77
C VAL A 73 1.47 14.28 -9.63
N MET A 74 2.27 14.53 -8.60
CA MET A 74 1.89 15.39 -7.49
C MET A 74 2.63 16.72 -7.59
N PHE A 75 1.90 17.79 -7.90
CA PHE A 75 2.46 19.15 -7.91
C PHE A 75 2.36 19.80 -6.53
N SER A 76 1.26 19.56 -5.81
CA SER A 76 1.10 19.99 -4.42
C SER A 76 0.16 19.05 -3.67
N ARG A 77 0.04 19.21 -2.34
CA ARG A 77 -0.94 18.46 -1.53
C ARG A 77 -2.39 18.63 -2.00
N LYS A 78 -2.70 19.74 -2.68
CA LYS A 78 -4.02 20.02 -3.26
C LYS A 78 -4.13 19.63 -4.74
N LEU A 79 -3.00 19.57 -5.45
CA LEU A 79 -2.94 19.34 -6.88
C LEU A 79 -2.17 18.05 -7.15
N SER A 80 -2.94 16.96 -7.16
CA SER A 80 -2.47 15.62 -7.49
C SER A 80 -3.25 15.11 -8.69
N TYR A 81 -2.51 14.68 -9.71
CA TYR A 81 -3.03 14.23 -10.99
C TYR A 81 -2.60 12.79 -11.23
N LEU A 82 -3.48 12.01 -11.83
CA LEU A 82 -3.12 10.73 -12.43
C LEU A 82 -3.24 10.89 -13.95
N LEU A 83 -2.12 10.74 -14.64
CA LEU A 83 -2.05 10.75 -16.09
C LEU A 83 -2.10 9.31 -16.61
N VAL A 84 -2.98 9.06 -17.58
CA VAL A 84 -3.08 7.76 -18.23
C VAL A 84 -2.86 7.95 -19.71
N PHE A 85 -1.80 7.33 -20.22
CA PHE A 85 -1.46 7.33 -21.64
C PHE A 85 -1.98 6.05 -22.27
N GLU A 86 -2.81 6.19 -23.29
CA GLU A 86 -3.34 5.09 -24.10
C GLU A 86 -2.68 5.12 -25.48
N SER A 87 -2.07 4.00 -25.86
CA SER A 87 -1.38 3.89 -27.14
C SER A 87 -2.30 3.24 -28.18
N HIS A 88 -2.98 4.03 -29.01
CA HIS A 88 -3.69 3.51 -30.18
C HIS A 88 -2.74 3.38 -31.37
N GLN A 89 -3.17 2.64 -32.40
CA GLN A 89 -2.35 2.41 -33.59
C GLN A 89 -2.02 3.68 -34.37
N LEU A 90 -2.89 4.70 -34.31
CA LEU A 90 -2.80 5.92 -35.10
C LEU A 90 -2.66 7.19 -34.25
N GLU A 91 -2.99 7.11 -32.95
CA GLU A 91 -3.10 8.26 -32.06
C GLU A 91 -2.66 7.87 -30.65
N THR A 92 -2.17 8.83 -29.88
CA THR A 92 -1.95 8.64 -28.44
C THR A 92 -2.95 9.50 -27.68
N ARG A 93 -3.67 8.89 -26.74
CA ARG A 93 -4.61 9.62 -25.88
C ARG A 93 -3.99 9.80 -24.50
N CYS A 94 -4.12 11.00 -23.94
CA CYS A 94 -3.71 11.29 -22.58
C CYS A 94 -4.94 11.70 -21.76
N LEU A 95 -5.29 10.87 -20.77
CA LEU A 95 -6.39 11.11 -19.85
C LEU A 95 -5.86 11.66 -18.53
N PHE A 96 -6.50 12.73 -18.04
CA PHE A 96 -6.14 13.44 -16.83
C PHE A 96 -7.19 13.18 -15.75
N PHE A 97 -6.79 12.50 -14.68
CA PHE A 97 -7.65 12.26 -13.52
C PHE A 97 -7.28 13.20 -12.37
N VAL A 98 -8.27 13.84 -11.76
CA VAL A 98 -8.13 14.71 -10.58
C VAL A 98 -9.14 14.28 -9.53
N GLY A 99 -8.68 14.02 -8.30
CA GLY A 99 -9.59 13.65 -7.21
C GLY A 99 -10.36 12.35 -7.41
N GLY A 100 -9.97 11.51 -8.39
CA GLY A 100 -10.70 10.29 -8.75
C GLY A 100 -11.76 10.48 -9.84
N GLU A 101 -11.78 11.62 -10.53
CA GLU A 101 -12.66 11.86 -11.68
C GLU A 101 -11.84 12.19 -12.93
N LEU A 102 -12.35 11.81 -14.11
CA LEU A 102 -11.75 12.15 -15.39
C LEU A 102 -12.06 13.61 -15.72
N LEU A 103 -11.03 14.45 -15.82
CA LEU A 103 -11.16 15.88 -16.08
C LEU A 103 -11.03 16.21 -17.56
N LEU A 104 -10.04 15.63 -18.23
CA LEU A 104 -9.73 15.95 -19.62
C LEU A 104 -9.15 14.73 -20.33
N THR A 105 -9.50 14.61 -21.61
CA THR A 105 -8.83 13.71 -22.56
C THR A 105 -8.22 14.55 -23.66
N ILE A 106 -6.90 14.45 -23.84
CA ILE A 106 -6.16 15.08 -24.93
C ILE A 106 -5.86 14.01 -25.98
N LEU A 107 -6.02 14.38 -27.24
CA LEU A 107 -5.68 13.58 -28.41
C LEU A 107 -4.51 14.28 -29.10
N ASP A 108 -3.42 13.54 -29.33
CA ASP A 108 -2.33 13.96 -30.23
C ASP A 108 -2.52 13.33 -31.62
#